data_AF-A0A3B1B544-F1
#
_entry.id   AF-A0A3B1B544-F1
#
_cell.length_a   1.000
_cell.length_b   1.000
_cell.length_c   1.000
_cell.angle_alpha   90.00
_cell.angle_beta   90.00
_cell.angle_gamma   90.00
#
_symmetry.space_group_name_H-M   'P 1'
#
loop_
_entity.id
_entity.type
_entity.pdbx_description
1 polymer ?
#
loop_
_entity_poly.entity_id
_entity_poly.type
_entity_poly.pdbx_seq_one_letter_code
_entity_poly.pdbx_strand_id
1 'polypeptide(L)' 'MAQADLLVSLVKSATSGDQLAMRKVAENLIQEEKNKGHRVLADRLTKALRPDIFKPLGTDTITQNGRDGRYK' A
#
# COMPACT_ATOMS: atom_id res chain seq x y z
N MET A 1 15.57 18.75 8.60
CA MET A 1 16.75 18.22 7.89
C MET A 1 16.74 16.69 7.79
N ALA A 2 16.33 15.93 8.82
CA ALA A 2 16.29 14.45 8.79
C ALA A 2 15.33 13.82 7.74
N GLN A 3 14.25 14.50 7.36
CA GLN A 3 13.24 13.98 6.43
C GLN A 3 13.75 13.67 5.01
N ALA A 4 14.65 14.51 4.47
CA ALA A 4 15.20 14.28 3.14
C ALA A 4 16.11 13.05 3.13
N ASP A 5 16.86 12.83 4.21
CA ASP A 5 17.72 11.66 4.37
C ASP A 5 16.91 10.36 4.55
N LEU A 6 15.80 10.41 5.29
CA LEU A 6 14.85 9.29 5.41
C LEU A 6 14.18 8.95 4.06
N LEU A 7 13.81 9.94 3.26
CA LEU A 7 13.28 9.71 1.90
C LEU A 7 14.32 9.06 0.98
N VAL A 8 15.57 9.53 1.02
CA VAL A 8 16.67 8.94 0.24
C VAL A 8 16.96 7.51 0.69
N SER A 9 16.97 7.26 2.00
CA SER A 9 17.14 5.92 2.57
C SER A 9 15.99 4.98 2.21
N LEU A 10 14.76 5.50 2.14
CA LEU A 10 13.58 4.75 1.69
C LEU A 10 13.71 4.34 0.23
N VAL A 11 14.10 5.26 -0.65
CA VAL A 11 14.29 4.97 -2.08
C VAL A 11 15.43 3.97 -2.26
N LYS A 12 16.55 4.14 -1.56
CA LYS A 12 17.68 3.19 -1.60
C LYS A 12 17.25 1.79 -1.18
N SER A 13 16.61 1.65 -0.02
CA SER A 13 16.13 0.34 0.47
C SER A 13 15.07 -0.30 -0.44
N ALA A 14 14.18 0.50 -1.04
CA ALA A 14 13.24 0.05 -2.06
C ALA A 14 13.97 -0.46 -3.32
N THR A 15 14.98 0.27 -3.81
CA THR A 15 15.77 -0.15 -4.99
C THR A 15 16.68 -1.34 -4.72
N SER A 16 17.14 -1.52 -3.47
CA SER A 16 17.94 -2.67 -3.06
C SER A 16 17.11 -3.94 -2.85
N GLY A 17 15.77 -3.84 -2.85
CA GLY A 17 14.88 -4.97 -2.57
C GLY A 17 14.78 -5.34 -1.09
N ASP A 18 15.36 -4.54 -0.19
CA ASP A 18 15.31 -4.78 1.25
C ASP A 18 14.00 -4.24 1.82
N GLN A 19 12.93 -5.05 1.70
CA GLN A 19 11.60 -4.69 2.16
C GLN A 19 11.55 -4.40 3.68
N LEU A 20 12.41 -5.04 4.48
CA LEU A 20 12.43 -4.86 5.93
C LEU A 20 12.99 -3.48 6.29
N ALA A 21 14.13 -3.11 5.69
CA ALA A 21 14.73 -1.78 5.85
C ALA A 21 13.81 -0.70 5.27
N MET A 22 13.23 -0.93 4.09
CA MET A 22 12.27 -0.01 3.46
C MET A 22 11.10 0.28 4.39
N ARG A 23 10.51 -0.78 4.97
CA ARG A 23 9.40 -0.65 5.90
C ARG A 23 9.79 0.10 7.16
N LYS A 24 10.95 -0.21 7.75
CA LYS A 24 11.45 0.46 8.95
C LYS A 24 11.68 1.95 8.72
N VAL A 25 12.28 2.32 7.59
CA VAL A 25 12.53 3.71 7.22
C VAL A 25 11.20 4.44 6.93
N ALA A 26 10.27 3.79 6.24
CA ALA A 26 8.95 4.35 5.98
C ALA A 26 8.14 4.58 7.26
N GLU A 27 8.15 3.63 8.21
CA GLU A 27 7.49 3.78 9.51
C GLU A 27 8.08 4.95 10.30
N ASN A 28 9.40 5.12 10.26
CA ASN A 28 10.08 6.24 10.91
C ASN A 28 9.71 7.58 10.26
N LEU A 29 9.64 7.63 8.93
CA LEU A 29 9.20 8.80 8.17
C LEU A 29 7.74 9.16 8.50
N ILE A 30 6.86 8.17 8.61
CA ILE A 30 5.45 8.36 8.98
C ILE A 30 5.34 8.94 10.40
N GLN A 31 6.12 8.45 11.37
CA GLN A 31 6.15 8.98 12.74
C GLN A 31 6.66 10.43 12.76
N GLU A 32 7.71 10.73 12.00
CA GLU A 32 8.24 12.08 11.93
C GLU A 32 7.23 13.07 11.32
N GLU A 33 6.49 12.67 10.28
CA GLU A 33 5.42 13.51 9.70
C GLU A 33 4.23 13.68 10.65
N LYS A 34 3.90 12.67 11.46
CA LYS A 34 2.89 12.80 12.53
C LYS A 34 3.36 13.78 13.59
N ASN A 35 4.63 13.71 14.01
CA ASN A 35 5.21 14.58 15.03
C ASN A 35 5.28 16.05 14.58
N LYS A 36 5.50 16.29 13.28
CA LYS A 36 5.47 17.65 12.70
C LYS A 36 4.06 18.20 12.44
N GLY A 37 3.01 17.38 12.65
CA GLY A 37 1.62 17.77 12.38
C GLY A 37 1.15 17.56 10.94
N HIS A 38 1.99 17.00 10.07
CA HIS A 38 1.66 16.65 8.68
C HIS A 38 0.88 15.33 8.57
N ARG A 39 -0.26 15.25 9.27
CA ARG A 39 -1.09 14.04 9.36
C ARG A 39 -1.56 13.50 8.01
N VAL A 40 -1.83 14.38 7.04
CA VAL A 40 -2.27 13.98 5.68
C VAL A 40 -1.14 13.27 4.92
N LEU A 41 0.09 13.76 5.03
CA LEU A 41 1.23 13.14 4.35
C LEU A 41 1.56 11.78 5.00
N ALA A 42 1.53 11.72 6.33
CA ALA A 42 1.72 10.49 7.08
C ALA A 42 0.67 9.41 6.71
N ASP A 43 -0.59 9.80 6.56
CA ASP A 43 -1.67 8.88 6.16
C ASP A 43 -1.47 8.36 4.73
N ARG A 44 -1.10 9.24 3.79
CA ARG A 44 -0.79 8.86 2.40
C ARG A 44 0.42 7.93 2.33
N LEU A 45 1.48 8.21 3.07
CA LEU A 45 2.67 7.34 3.17
C LEU A 45 2.32 5.98 3.78
N THR A 46 1.47 5.96 4.81
CA THR A 46 1.00 4.71 5.43
C THR A 46 0.19 3.87 4.44
N LYS A 47 -0.64 4.51 3.60
CA LYS A 47 -1.40 3.85 2.54
C LYS A 47 -0.49 3.31 1.43
N ALA A 48 0.52 4.07 1.00
CA ALA A 48 1.48 3.63 -0.01
C ALA A 48 2.42 2.52 0.50
N LEU A 49 2.75 2.51 1.79
CA LEU A 49 3.58 1.48 2.40
C LEU A 49 2.82 0.16 2.57
N ARG A 50 1.49 0.21 2.73
CA ARG A 50 0.69 -1.00 2.66
C ARG A 50 0.81 -1.48 1.22
N PRO A 51 1.53 -2.59 0.96
CA PRO A 51 1.45 -3.20 -0.36
C PRO A 51 -0.02 -3.46 -0.55
N ASP A 52 -0.54 -3.02 -1.68
CA ASP A 52 -1.92 -3.22 -2.06
C ASP A 52 -2.36 -4.64 -1.68
N ILE A 53 -3.07 -4.73 -0.55
CA ILE A 53 -4.25 -5.56 -0.47
C ILE A 53 -5.30 -4.80 -1.30
N PHE A 54 -4.98 -4.54 -2.57
CA PHE A 54 -5.94 -4.69 -3.64
C PHE A 54 -6.27 -6.18 -3.59
N LYS A 55 -7.09 -6.56 -2.61
CA LYS A 55 -7.98 -7.67 -2.84
C LYS A 55 -8.82 -7.16 -3.99
N PRO A 56 -8.74 -7.73 -5.21
CA PRO A 56 -9.80 -7.50 -6.17
C PRO A 56 -11.08 -7.91 -5.44
N LEU A 57 -11.83 -6.91 -5.00
CA LEU A 57 -13.12 -7.11 -4.40
C LEU A 57 -14.01 -7.59 -5.57
N GLY A 58 -14.23 -8.89 -5.61
CA GLY A 58 -15.13 -9.52 -6.56
C GLY A 58 -14.48 -10.62 -7.39
N THR A 59 -14.17 -11.76 -6.76
CA THR A 59 -14.51 -13.03 -7.40
C THR A 59 -16.03 -13.15 -7.37
N ASP A 60 -16.73 -12.42 -8.23
CA ASP A 60 -18.11 -12.77 -8.55
C ASP A 60 -18.02 -13.91 -9.56
N THR A 61 -17.93 -15.12 -9.03
CA THR A 61 -18.29 -16.31 -9.79
C THR A 61 -19.76 -16.17 -10.16
N ILE A 62 -20.04 -15.55 -11.32
CA ILE A 62 -21.35 -15.61 -11.98
C ILE A 62 -21.53 -17.04 -12.48
N THR A 63 -21.80 -17.97 -11.56
CA THR A 63 -22.59 -19.15 -11.87
C THR A 63 -24.05 -18.71 -11.82
N GLN A 64 -24.48 -18.03 -12.88
CA GLN A 64 -25.89 -17.85 -13.16
C GLN A 64 -26.16 -18.30 -14.59
N ASN A 65 -26.05 -19.61 -14.81
CA ASN A 65 -26.67 -20.28 -15.95
C ASN A 65 -27.74 -21.26 -15.45
N GLY A 66 -28.74 -20.69 -14.77
CA GLY A 66 -30.12 -21.12 -14.95
C GLY A 66 -30.66 -20.37 -16.16
N ARG A 67 -30.35 -20.83 -17.36
CA ARG A 67 -31.03 -20.38 -18.57
C ARG A 67 -31.50 -21.58 -19.37
N ASP A 68 -32.80 -21.51 -19.61
CA ASP A 68 -33.52 -22.19 -20.68
C ASP A 68 -33.84 -23.67 -20.47
N GLY A 69 -34.90 -23.91 -19.69
CA GLY A 69 -35.89 -24.84 -20.17
C GLY A 69 -36.57 -24.24 -21.40
N ARG A 70 -36.35 -24.82 -22.58
CA ARG A 70 -37.30 -24.94 -23.70
C ARG A 70 -36.65 -25.65 -24.90
N TYR A 71 -37.47 -26.42 -25.61
CA TYR A 71 -37.23 -27.18 -26.86
C TYR A 71 -36.44 -28.49 -26.68
N LYS A 72 -36.96 -29.70 -26.90
CA LYS A 72 -38.14 -30.20 -27.62
C LYS A 72 -38.67 -31.47 -26.95
#